data_AF-A0A926AS35-F1
#
_entry.id   AF-A0A926AS35-F1
#
_cell.length_a   1.000
_cell.length_b   1.000
_cell.length_c   1.000
_cell.angle_alpha   90.00
_cell.angle_beta   90.00
_cell.angle_gamma   90.00
#
_symmetry.space_group_name_H-M   'P 1'
#
loop_
_entity.id
_entity.type
_entity.pdbx_description
1 polymer ?
#
loop_
_entity_poly.entity_id
_entity_poly.type
_entity_poly.pdbx_seq_one_letter_code
_entity_poly.pdbx_strand_id
1 'polypeptide(L)'
;TMIETLANHGLESDEPVVSQSERGASYQAAFEHLRSLGLIYGCSCSRKEIDSANHAHAAQVTGVYPGTCAARGPNDRPVRAYRVRVPAEQVEVIDRVIGPYSQRLQRDAGDFVLKRADGSWAYQLAVVVDDAAQGITDVVRGADLLDNTPRQVFLQRVLGWPTPRYLHVPLVLNDVGEKLSKQAGASAVDTMHPLQELERAAQHLGLGTIGATALDAFLAAAIDAWKEKHTNHQGVS
;
A
#
# COMPACT_ATOMS: atom_id res chain seq x y z
N THR A 1 -12.58 -19.46 1.02
CA THR A 1 -11.44 -18.64 0.51
C THR A 1 -11.72 -17.17 0.80
N MET A 2 -10.75 -16.26 0.59
CA MET A 2 -10.99 -14.82 0.82
C MET A 2 -12.09 -14.26 -0.11
N ILE A 3 -12.17 -14.78 -1.34
CA ILE A 3 -13.21 -14.44 -2.33
C ILE A 3 -14.58 -14.91 -1.86
N GLU A 4 -14.70 -16.17 -1.42
CA GLU A 4 -15.96 -16.70 -0.86
C GLU A 4 -16.39 -15.94 0.39
N THR A 5 -15.45 -15.54 1.25
CA THR A 5 -15.77 -14.70 2.42
C THR A 5 -16.41 -13.39 1.99
N LEU A 6 -15.87 -12.70 0.98
CA LEU A 6 -16.45 -11.45 0.47
C LEU A 6 -17.85 -11.69 -0.12
N ALA A 7 -18.01 -12.72 -0.96
CA ALA A 7 -19.30 -13.08 -1.56
C ALA A 7 -20.37 -13.42 -0.49
N ASN A 8 -20.00 -14.14 0.57
CA ASN A 8 -20.90 -14.43 1.70
C ASN A 8 -21.38 -13.18 2.46
N HIS A 9 -20.71 -12.04 2.27
CA HIS A 9 -21.09 -10.73 2.83
C HIS A 9 -21.72 -9.80 1.78
N GLY A 10 -22.05 -10.31 0.58
CA GLY A 10 -22.60 -9.50 -0.52
C GLY A 10 -21.61 -8.54 -1.17
N LEU A 11 -20.31 -8.70 -0.89
CA LEU A 11 -19.24 -7.87 -1.45
C LEU A 11 -18.69 -8.55 -2.71
N GLU A 12 -19.34 -8.32 -3.84
CA GLU A 12 -18.96 -8.89 -5.12
C GLU A 12 -18.13 -7.90 -5.95
N SER A 13 -17.15 -8.42 -6.70
CA SER A 13 -16.34 -7.61 -7.60
C SER A 13 -17.04 -7.47 -8.95
N ASP A 14 -17.10 -6.25 -9.48
CA ASP A 14 -17.64 -5.99 -10.82
C ASP A 14 -16.74 -6.58 -11.93
N GLU A 15 -15.42 -6.60 -11.69
CA GLU A 15 -14.42 -7.11 -12.64
C GLU A 15 -13.86 -8.47 -12.20
N PRO A 16 -13.33 -9.28 -13.14
CA PRO A 16 -12.67 -10.54 -12.80
C PRO A 16 -11.48 -10.35 -11.85
N VAL A 17 -11.37 -11.23 -10.87
CA VAL A 17 -10.25 -11.21 -9.92
C VAL A 17 -8.93 -11.48 -10.65
N VAL A 18 -7.97 -10.58 -10.50
CA VAL A 18 -6.61 -10.72 -11.05
C VAL A 18 -5.67 -11.34 -10.01
N SER A 19 -4.89 -12.35 -10.42
CA SER A 19 -3.86 -12.95 -9.58
C SER A 19 -2.46 -12.38 -9.88
N GLN A 20 -1.83 -11.73 -8.89
CA GLN A 20 -0.49 -11.17 -9.04
C GLN A 20 0.59 -12.22 -9.37
N SER A 21 0.38 -13.49 -9.04
CA SER A 21 1.34 -14.56 -9.38
C SER A 21 1.50 -14.75 -10.89
N GLU A 22 0.51 -14.34 -11.69
CA GLU A 22 0.48 -14.50 -13.16
C GLU A 22 0.97 -13.24 -13.90
N ARG A 23 1.27 -12.17 -13.16
CA ARG A 23 1.55 -10.84 -13.71
C ARG A 23 3.04 -10.54 -13.91
N GLY A 24 3.90 -11.54 -13.71
CA GLY A 24 5.36 -11.40 -13.74
C GLY A 24 5.92 -10.70 -14.98
N ALA A 25 5.34 -10.96 -16.16
CA ALA A 25 5.76 -10.30 -17.41
C ALA A 25 5.48 -8.78 -17.41
N SER A 26 4.36 -8.35 -16.83
CA SER A 26 4.00 -6.92 -16.74
C SER A 26 4.93 -6.20 -15.76
N TYR A 27 5.26 -6.83 -14.64
CA TYR A 27 6.23 -6.29 -13.68
C TYR A 27 7.63 -6.20 -14.29
N GLN A 28 8.03 -7.21 -15.06
CA GLN A 28 9.31 -7.18 -15.79
C GLN A 28 9.34 -6.04 -16.80
N ALA A 29 8.28 -5.79 -17.57
CA ALA A 29 8.24 -4.69 -18.53
C ALA A 29 8.40 -3.32 -17.86
N ALA A 30 7.71 -3.08 -16.75
CA ALA A 30 7.86 -1.84 -15.98
C ALA A 30 9.27 -1.70 -15.37
N PHE A 31 9.84 -2.79 -14.86
CA PHE A 31 11.21 -2.82 -14.37
C PHE A 31 12.23 -2.47 -15.46
N GLU A 32 12.06 -3.01 -16.66
CA GLU A 32 12.91 -2.70 -17.82
C GLU A 32 12.78 -1.24 -18.26
N HIS A 33 11.58 -0.67 -18.22
CA HIS A 33 11.38 0.75 -18.47
C HIS A 33 12.16 1.62 -17.47
N LEU A 34 12.01 1.35 -16.17
CA LEU A 34 12.78 2.05 -15.13
C LEU A 34 14.29 1.88 -15.30
N ARG A 35 14.73 0.69 -15.72
CA ARG A 35 16.14 0.41 -16.03
C ARG A 35 16.63 1.25 -17.21
N SER A 36 15.82 1.39 -18.25
CA SER A 36 16.15 2.24 -19.42
C SER A 36 16.27 3.72 -19.07
N LEU A 37 15.56 4.18 -18.03
CA LEU A 37 15.67 5.53 -17.46
C LEU A 37 16.89 5.71 -16.55
N GLY A 38 17.72 4.67 -16.34
CA GLY A 38 18.89 4.71 -15.46
C GLY A 38 18.54 4.74 -13.96
N LEU A 39 17.29 4.43 -13.59
CA LEU A 39 16.83 4.49 -12.20
C LEU A 39 17.09 3.20 -11.42
N ILE A 40 17.48 2.11 -12.06
CA ILE A 40 17.65 0.80 -11.40
C ILE A 40 19.13 0.44 -11.24
N TYR A 41 19.49 -0.04 -10.06
CA TYR A 41 20.82 -0.60 -9.81
C TYR A 41 20.78 -1.85 -8.91
N GLY A 42 21.79 -2.69 -9.06
CA GLY A 42 21.97 -3.88 -8.24
C GLY A 42 22.60 -3.56 -6.88
N CYS A 43 22.04 -4.13 -5.81
CA CYS A 43 22.52 -4.00 -4.44
C CYS A 43 22.91 -5.36 -3.88
N SER A 44 24.11 -5.45 -3.30
CA SER A 44 24.63 -6.66 -2.65
C SER A 44 24.58 -6.63 -1.12
N CYS A 45 24.13 -5.51 -0.53
CA CYS A 45 24.01 -5.34 0.92
C CYS A 45 23.01 -6.34 1.53
N SER A 46 23.42 -6.97 2.63
CA SER A 46 22.57 -7.73 3.54
C SER A 46 21.75 -6.80 4.46
N ARG A 47 20.69 -7.34 5.05
CA ARG A 47 19.89 -6.62 6.06
C ARG A 47 20.74 -6.19 7.25
N LYS A 48 21.63 -7.06 7.74
CA LYS A 48 22.56 -6.75 8.83
C LYS A 48 23.46 -5.56 8.51
N GLU A 49 24.02 -5.49 7.29
CA GLU A 49 24.86 -4.35 6.88
C GLU A 49 24.05 -3.04 6.81
N ILE A 50 22.81 -3.10 6.30
CA ILE A 50 21.91 -1.94 6.25
C ILE A 50 21.59 -1.45 7.66
N ASP A 51 21.21 -2.37 8.55
CA ASP A 51 20.89 -2.04 9.94
C ASP A 51 22.11 -1.47 10.66
N SER A 52 23.29 -2.09 10.54
CA SER A 52 24.54 -1.58 11.12
C SER A 52 24.90 -0.18 10.62
N ALA A 53 24.71 0.10 9.33
CA ALA A 53 24.93 1.44 8.78
C ALA A 53 23.96 2.47 9.38
N ASN A 54 22.68 2.12 9.52
CA ASN A 54 21.69 3.03 10.13
C ASN A 54 22.04 3.36 11.60
N HIS A 55 22.50 2.38 12.37
CA HIS A 55 22.96 2.60 13.75
C HIS A 55 24.20 3.51 13.79
N ALA A 56 25.16 3.29 12.89
CA ALA A 56 26.38 4.09 12.81
C ALA A 56 26.10 5.56 12.45
N HIS A 57 25.05 5.82 11.67
CA HIS A 57 24.65 7.18 11.27
C HIS A 57 23.71 7.87 12.26
N ALA A 58 23.43 7.26 13.42
CA ALA A 58 22.41 7.72 14.36
C ALA A 58 21.06 8.04 13.67
N ALA A 59 20.75 7.31 12.60
CA ALA A 59 19.53 7.52 11.85
C ALA A 59 18.35 7.22 12.76
N GLN A 60 17.44 8.18 12.91
CA GLN A 60 16.22 8.02 13.72
C GLN A 60 15.29 6.92 13.16
N VAL A 61 15.48 6.53 11.89
CA VAL A 61 14.69 5.51 11.20
C VAL A 61 15.59 4.30 10.88
N THR A 62 15.24 3.15 11.46
CA THR A 62 15.92 1.89 11.17
C THR A 62 15.38 1.28 9.86
N GLY A 63 16.22 0.52 9.14
CA GLY A 63 15.84 -0.19 7.91
C GLY A 63 15.85 0.64 6.62
N VAL A 64 16.06 1.97 6.70
CA VAL A 64 16.28 2.81 5.51
C VAL A 64 17.58 2.41 4.82
N TYR A 65 17.58 2.34 3.48
CA TYR A 65 18.79 1.97 2.76
C TYR A 65 19.80 3.14 2.73
N PRO A 66 21.06 2.95 3.20
CA PRO A 66 22.03 4.04 3.34
C PRO A 66 22.74 4.45 2.04
N GLY A 67 22.39 3.86 0.88
CA GLY A 67 22.99 4.24 -0.41
C GLY A 67 24.33 3.57 -0.74
N THR A 68 24.79 2.57 0.00
CA THR A 68 26.14 1.96 -0.16
C THR A 68 26.45 1.52 -1.61
N CYS A 69 25.59 0.69 -2.21
CA CYS A 69 25.71 0.23 -3.60
C CYS A 69 25.20 1.27 -4.60
N ALA A 70 24.42 2.26 -4.16
CA ALA A 70 24.03 3.38 -5.03
C ALA A 70 25.26 4.22 -5.41
N ALA A 71 26.23 4.32 -4.50
CA ALA A 71 27.49 5.06 -4.67
C ALA A 71 28.64 4.23 -5.25
N ARG A 72 28.73 2.94 -4.90
CA ARG A 72 29.91 2.09 -5.21
C ARG A 72 29.59 0.87 -6.08
N GLY A 73 28.32 0.63 -6.39
CA GLY A 73 27.88 -0.62 -7.01
C GLY A 73 27.95 -1.81 -6.04
N PRO A 74 27.79 -3.05 -6.54
CA PRO A 74 27.72 -4.24 -5.70
C PRO A 74 29.08 -4.71 -5.15
N ASN A 75 30.20 -4.07 -5.50
CA ASN A 75 31.58 -4.43 -5.10
C ASN A 75 31.89 -5.92 -5.37
N ASP A 76 31.70 -6.38 -6.61
CA ASP A 76 31.93 -7.77 -7.08
C ASP A 76 31.17 -8.88 -6.33
N ARG A 77 30.26 -8.50 -5.41
CA ARG A 77 29.37 -9.46 -4.73
C ARG A 77 28.12 -9.72 -5.55
N PRO A 78 27.53 -10.92 -5.46
CA PRO A 78 26.25 -11.21 -6.09
C PRO A 78 25.17 -10.19 -5.69
N VAL A 79 24.40 -9.73 -6.67
CA VAL A 79 23.26 -8.84 -6.44
C VAL A 79 22.19 -9.59 -5.65
N ARG A 80 21.77 -9.01 -4.53
CA ARG A 80 20.73 -9.54 -3.63
C ARG A 80 19.38 -8.85 -3.79
N ALA A 81 19.37 -7.66 -4.38
CA ALA A 81 18.16 -6.92 -4.69
C ALA A 81 18.44 -5.90 -5.79
N TYR A 82 17.43 -5.59 -6.59
CA TYR A 82 17.42 -4.42 -7.45
C TYR A 82 16.61 -3.32 -6.77
N ARG A 83 17.20 -2.13 -6.70
CA ARG A 83 16.62 -0.96 -6.05
C ARG A 83 16.36 0.13 -7.08
N VAL A 84 15.35 0.95 -6.79
CA VAL A 84 15.11 2.19 -7.53
C VAL A 84 15.84 3.34 -6.84
N ARG A 85 16.56 4.12 -7.63
CA ARG A 85 17.20 5.36 -7.20
C ARG A 85 16.13 6.43 -7.05
N VAL A 86 15.95 6.90 -5.82
CA VAL A 86 15.01 8.00 -5.54
C VAL A 86 15.76 9.34 -5.50
N PRO A 87 15.21 10.40 -6.10
CA PRO A 87 15.81 11.73 -6.00
C PRO A 87 15.66 12.29 -4.58
N ALA A 88 16.43 13.35 -4.29
CA ALA A 88 16.32 14.13 -3.05
C ALA A 88 15.08 15.06 -3.05
N GLU A 89 13.96 14.59 -3.60
CA GLU A 89 12.74 15.36 -3.74
C GLU A 89 11.74 15.04 -2.63
N GLN A 90 10.82 15.98 -2.43
CA GLN A 90 9.69 15.82 -1.53
C GLN A 90 8.50 15.34 -2.36
N VAL A 91 7.94 14.19 -2.00
CA VAL A 91 6.74 13.65 -2.64
C VAL A 91 5.54 14.00 -1.78
N GLU A 92 4.68 14.84 -2.32
CA GLU A 92 3.41 15.24 -1.72
C GLU A 92 2.28 14.29 -2.12
N VAL A 93 1.43 13.99 -1.15
CA VAL A 93 0.23 13.16 -1.29
C VAL A 93 -0.92 13.94 -0.65
N ILE A 94 -2.06 14.00 -1.35
CA ILE A 94 -3.30 14.53 -0.80
C ILE A 94 -4.19 13.33 -0.48
N ASP A 95 -4.34 13.02 0.80
CA ASP A 95 -5.28 12.01 1.26
C ASP A 95 -6.64 12.65 1.58
N ARG A 96 -7.72 12.02 1.14
CA ARG A 96 -9.08 12.54 1.30
C ARG A 96 -9.60 12.55 2.73
N VAL A 97 -8.95 11.83 3.66
CA VAL A 97 -9.32 11.77 5.08
C VAL A 97 -8.24 12.40 5.96
N ILE A 98 -6.97 12.11 5.68
CA ILE A 98 -5.85 12.60 6.51
C ILE A 98 -5.42 14.01 6.11
N GLY A 99 -5.71 14.43 4.89
CA GLY A 99 -5.27 15.70 4.33
C GLY A 99 -3.90 15.61 3.63
N PRO A 100 -3.28 16.75 3.32
CA PRO A 100 -2.00 16.78 2.64
C PRO A 100 -0.86 16.34 3.57
N TYR A 101 -0.02 15.45 3.07
CA TYR A 101 1.22 15.06 3.75
C TYR A 101 2.32 14.81 2.72
N SER A 102 3.56 14.71 3.19
CA SER A 102 4.69 14.55 2.29
C SER A 102 5.86 13.81 2.92
N GLN A 103 6.69 13.21 2.07
CA GLN A 103 7.86 12.44 2.48
C GLN A 103 9.06 12.78 1.60
N ARG A 104 10.25 12.90 2.20
CA ARG A 104 11.52 13.00 1.46
C ARG A 104 12.06 11.60 1.26
N LEU A 105 11.79 11.01 0.10
CA LEU A 105 12.03 9.58 -0.13
C LEU A 105 13.48 9.17 0.16
N GLN A 106 14.47 9.94 -0.29
CA GLN A 106 15.87 9.60 -0.04
C GLN A 106 16.21 9.46 1.46
N ARG A 107 15.60 10.29 2.31
CA ARG A 107 15.85 10.31 3.77
C ARG A 107 14.97 9.30 4.50
N ASP A 108 13.68 9.27 4.17
CA ASP A 108 12.66 8.57 4.96
C ASP A 108 12.41 7.14 4.48
N ALA A 109 12.82 6.83 3.24
CA ALA A 109 12.67 5.51 2.62
C ALA A 109 13.98 4.92 2.10
N GLY A 110 14.87 5.77 1.60
CA GLY A 110 16.01 5.39 0.80
C GLY A 110 15.60 4.74 -0.52
N ASP A 111 16.61 4.37 -1.31
CA ASP A 111 16.42 3.62 -2.55
C ASP A 111 15.79 2.25 -2.23
N PHE A 112 14.50 2.10 -2.48
CA PHE A 112 13.73 0.94 -2.06
C PHE A 112 13.78 -0.20 -3.09
N VAL A 113 13.52 -1.43 -2.63
CA VAL A 113 13.63 -2.64 -3.44
C VAL A 113 12.45 -2.75 -4.41
N LEU A 114 12.73 -3.08 -5.68
CA LEU A 114 11.73 -3.46 -6.68
C LEU A 114 11.72 -4.95 -6.99
N LYS A 115 12.88 -5.61 -6.94
CA LYS A 115 13.03 -7.05 -7.19
C LYS A 115 14.05 -7.67 -6.24
N ARG A 116 13.71 -8.80 -5.63
CA ARG A 116 14.56 -9.54 -4.69
C ARG A 116 15.43 -10.58 -5.40
N ALA A 117 16.43 -11.12 -4.70
CA ALA A 117 17.36 -12.12 -5.24
C ALA A 117 16.68 -13.42 -5.67
N ASP A 118 15.60 -13.80 -4.99
CA ASP A 118 14.77 -14.96 -5.31
C ASP A 118 13.86 -14.74 -6.54
N GLY A 119 13.95 -13.57 -7.18
CA GLY A 119 13.13 -13.18 -8.32
C GLY A 119 11.79 -12.55 -7.94
N SER A 120 11.42 -12.54 -6.65
CA SER A 120 10.15 -12.00 -6.17
C SER A 120 10.06 -10.49 -6.39
N TRP A 121 8.93 -10.04 -6.92
CA TRP A 121 8.63 -8.62 -7.09
C TRP A 121 8.24 -7.97 -5.76
N ALA A 122 8.68 -6.73 -5.55
CA ALA A 122 8.28 -5.97 -4.38
C ALA A 122 6.87 -5.42 -4.56
N TYR A 123 6.11 -5.37 -3.46
CA TYR A 123 4.77 -4.79 -3.42
C TYR A 123 4.70 -3.41 -4.06
N GLN A 124 5.72 -2.57 -3.87
CA GLN A 124 5.78 -1.21 -4.42
C GLN A 124 5.67 -1.18 -5.95
N LEU A 125 6.32 -2.12 -6.65
CA LEU A 125 6.23 -2.20 -8.11
C LEU A 125 4.93 -2.87 -8.53
N ALA A 126 4.59 -4.00 -7.91
CA ALA A 126 3.43 -4.80 -8.30
C ALA A 126 2.13 -3.98 -8.23
N VAL A 127 1.90 -3.26 -7.13
CA VAL A 127 0.68 -2.46 -6.95
C VAL A 127 0.58 -1.33 -7.97
N VAL A 128 1.67 -0.61 -8.23
CA VAL A 128 1.67 0.51 -9.19
C VAL A 128 1.41 0.03 -10.62
N VAL A 129 1.96 -1.13 -10.99
CA VAL A 129 1.73 -1.75 -12.30
C VAL A 129 0.29 -2.22 -12.45
N ASP A 130 -0.25 -2.91 -11.44
CA ASP A 130 -1.60 -3.46 -11.53
C ASP A 130 -2.68 -2.39 -11.40
N ASP A 131 -2.48 -1.36 -10.57
CA ASP A 131 -3.40 -0.22 -10.46
C ASP A 131 -3.49 0.52 -11.81
N ALA A 132 -2.35 0.79 -12.45
CA ALA A 132 -2.31 1.46 -13.74
C ALA A 132 -2.95 0.60 -14.85
N ALA A 133 -2.69 -0.73 -14.85
CA ALA A 133 -3.25 -1.64 -15.84
C ALA A 133 -4.77 -1.81 -15.72
N GLN A 134 -5.31 -1.75 -14.50
CA GLN A 134 -6.74 -1.82 -14.22
C GLN A 134 -7.43 -0.45 -14.27
N GLY A 135 -6.69 0.63 -14.52
CA GLY A 135 -7.27 1.98 -14.59
C GLY A 135 -7.82 2.48 -13.26
N ILE A 136 -7.24 2.06 -12.13
CA ILE A 136 -7.70 2.45 -10.79
C ILE A 136 -7.60 3.97 -10.62
N THR A 137 -8.72 4.61 -10.31
CA THR A 137 -8.81 6.07 -10.09
C THR A 137 -8.76 6.46 -8.62
N ASP A 138 -9.17 5.56 -7.73
CA ASP A 138 -9.30 5.78 -6.29
C ASP A 138 -8.76 4.56 -5.54
N VAL A 139 -7.78 4.78 -4.67
CA VAL A 139 -7.22 3.75 -3.80
C VAL A 139 -7.71 3.98 -2.38
N VAL A 140 -8.60 3.10 -1.93
CA VAL A 140 -9.13 3.07 -0.56
C VAL A 140 -8.52 1.88 0.19
N ARG A 141 -7.72 2.14 1.23
CA ARG A 141 -6.99 1.09 1.97
C ARG A 141 -6.69 1.47 3.41
N GLY A 142 -6.18 0.54 4.22
CA GLY A 142 -5.84 0.79 5.62
C GLY A 142 -4.69 1.80 5.82
N ALA A 143 -4.77 2.60 6.88
CA ALA A 143 -3.77 3.61 7.24
C ALA A 143 -2.37 3.05 7.59
N ASP A 144 -2.21 1.74 7.71
CA ASP A 144 -0.90 1.08 7.85
C ASP A 144 -0.05 1.22 6.58
N LEU A 145 -0.66 1.53 5.44
CA LEU A 145 0.03 1.70 4.16
C LEU A 145 0.37 3.16 3.83
N LEU A 146 0.12 4.11 4.74
CA LEU A 146 0.35 5.54 4.50
C LEU A 146 1.77 5.86 4.04
N ASP A 147 2.76 5.27 4.70
CA ASP A 147 4.17 5.49 4.39
C ASP A 147 4.54 4.90 3.02
N ASN A 148 3.76 3.96 2.47
CA ASN A 148 4.02 3.40 1.15
C ASN A 148 3.54 4.31 0.03
N THR A 149 2.54 5.15 0.27
CA THR A 149 1.93 5.97 -0.78
C THR A 149 2.92 6.92 -1.47
N PRO A 150 3.79 7.67 -0.77
CA PRO A 150 4.77 8.51 -1.46
C PRO A 150 5.73 7.72 -2.37
N ARG A 151 6.11 6.50 -1.98
CA ARG A 151 6.95 5.61 -2.81
C ARG A 151 6.24 5.18 -4.10
N GLN A 152 4.94 4.90 -3.99
CA GLN A 152 4.10 4.47 -5.12
C GLN A 152 3.79 5.65 -6.06
N VAL A 153 3.49 6.82 -5.50
CA VAL A 153 3.31 8.07 -6.26
C VAL A 153 4.57 8.43 -7.02
N PHE A 154 5.75 8.27 -6.42
CA PHE A 154 7.01 8.44 -7.15
C PHE A 154 7.13 7.49 -8.35
N LEU A 155 6.85 6.19 -8.15
CA LEU A 155 6.90 5.23 -9.25
C LEU A 155 5.90 5.56 -10.37
N GLN A 156 4.66 5.93 -10.03
CA GLN A 156 3.65 6.36 -11.01
C GLN A 156 4.17 7.53 -11.85
N ARG A 157 4.75 8.56 -11.21
CA ARG A 157 5.28 9.74 -11.90
C ARG A 157 6.42 9.39 -12.86
N VAL A 158 7.40 8.60 -12.42
CA VAL A 158 8.55 8.24 -13.29
C VAL A 158 8.17 7.26 -14.41
N LEU A 159 7.11 6.47 -14.22
CA LEU A 159 6.55 5.60 -15.25
C LEU A 159 5.58 6.34 -16.20
N GLY A 160 5.28 7.61 -15.93
CA GLY A 160 4.35 8.41 -16.73
C GLY A 160 2.89 7.98 -16.59
N TRP A 161 2.52 7.38 -15.45
CA TRP A 161 1.16 6.89 -15.21
C TRP A 161 0.35 7.87 -14.35
N PRO A 162 -1.00 7.86 -14.49
CA PRO A 162 -1.87 8.65 -13.63
C PRO A 162 -1.67 8.31 -12.15
N THR A 163 -1.73 9.34 -11.30
CA THR A 163 -1.77 9.16 -9.85
C THR A 163 -3.23 9.08 -9.40
N PRO A 164 -3.67 7.98 -8.75
CA PRO A 164 -5.03 7.86 -8.24
C PRO A 164 -5.24 8.77 -7.04
N ARG A 165 -6.51 8.99 -6.68
CA ARG A 165 -6.90 9.66 -5.44
C ARG A 165 -6.76 8.67 -4.28
N TYR A 166 -6.19 9.11 -3.17
CA TYR A 166 -5.98 8.25 -2.00
C TYR A 166 -6.94 8.58 -0.86
N LEU A 167 -7.41 7.53 -0.19
CA LEU A 167 -8.13 7.61 1.08
C LEU A 167 -7.66 6.46 1.97
N HIS A 168 -7.13 6.79 3.15
CA HIS A 168 -6.74 5.77 4.12
C HIS A 168 -7.77 5.65 5.25
N VAL A 169 -8.32 4.44 5.42
CA VAL A 169 -9.29 4.14 6.48
C VAL A 169 -8.59 3.83 7.81
N PRO A 170 -9.21 4.16 8.96
CA PRO A 170 -8.64 3.89 10.28
C PRO A 170 -8.32 2.41 10.50
N LEU A 171 -7.23 2.15 11.21
CA LEU A 171 -6.86 0.80 11.60
C LEU A 171 -7.83 0.23 12.63
N VAL A 172 -8.15 -1.05 12.50
CA VAL A 172 -8.87 -1.78 13.54
C VAL A 172 -7.91 -2.04 14.68
N LEU A 173 -8.23 -1.49 15.85
CA LEU A 173 -7.46 -1.66 17.08
C LEU A 173 -8.24 -2.57 18.04
N ASN A 174 -7.54 -3.33 18.88
CA ASN A 174 -8.16 -4.06 19.99
C ASN A 174 -8.56 -3.08 21.13
N ASP A 175 -9.22 -3.60 22.16
CA ASP A 175 -9.68 -2.82 23.32
C ASP A 175 -8.54 -2.13 24.11
N VAL A 176 -7.28 -2.54 23.86
CA VAL A 176 -6.07 -1.99 24.47
C VAL A 176 -5.36 -0.99 23.54
N GLY A 177 -5.93 -0.70 22.36
CA GLY A 177 -5.40 0.23 21.37
C GLY A 177 -4.30 -0.34 20.46
N GLU A 178 -4.06 -1.66 20.50
CA GLU A 178 -3.06 -2.30 19.66
C GLU A 178 -3.66 -2.70 18.31
N LYS A 179 -2.87 -2.67 17.23
CA LYS A 179 -3.32 -3.11 15.90
C LYS A 179 -3.77 -4.57 15.96
N LEU A 180 -5.01 -4.84 15.54
CA LEU A 180 -5.47 -6.20 15.27
C LEU A 180 -4.65 -6.76 14.09
N SER A 181 -3.56 -7.45 14.40
CA SER A 181 -2.73 -8.15 13.43
C SER A 181 -2.96 -9.64 13.52
N LYS A 182 -2.71 -10.37 12.42
CA LYS A 182 -2.74 -11.85 12.42
C LYS A 182 -1.80 -12.47 13.46
N GLN A 183 -0.77 -11.75 13.90
CA GLN A 183 0.15 -12.21 14.95
C GLN A 183 -0.42 -12.02 16.37
N ALA A 184 -1.44 -11.18 16.53
CA ALA A 184 -2.11 -10.88 17.80
C ALA A 184 -3.42 -11.69 18.00
N GLY A 185 -3.64 -12.76 17.21
CA GLY A 185 -4.81 -13.64 17.40
C GLY A 185 -6.13 -13.05 16.90
N ALA A 186 -6.10 -12.15 15.90
CA ALA A 186 -7.33 -11.68 15.25
C ALA A 186 -8.16 -12.87 14.76
N SER A 187 -9.43 -12.93 15.17
CA SER A 187 -10.35 -13.98 14.76
C SER A 187 -10.63 -13.90 13.27
N ALA A 188 -10.87 -15.06 12.64
CA ALA A 188 -11.36 -15.08 11.27
C ALA A 188 -12.72 -14.36 11.18
N VAL A 189 -13.00 -13.74 10.03
CA VAL A 189 -14.29 -13.11 9.77
C VAL A 189 -15.40 -14.15 9.87
N ASP A 190 -16.42 -13.88 10.70
CA ASP A 190 -17.55 -14.79 10.86
C ASP A 190 -18.43 -14.80 9.61
N THR A 191 -18.42 -15.91 8.89
CA THR A 191 -19.27 -16.10 7.70
C THR A 191 -20.68 -16.61 8.01
N MET A 192 -20.97 -17.01 9.25
CA MET A 192 -22.29 -17.47 9.69
C MET A 192 -23.22 -16.31 10.05
N HIS A 193 -22.67 -15.17 10.46
CA HIS A 193 -23.42 -13.98 10.85
C HIS A 193 -22.94 -12.72 10.09
N PRO A 194 -23.04 -12.69 8.75
CA PRO A 194 -22.41 -11.66 7.93
C PRO A 194 -22.92 -10.24 8.22
N LEU A 195 -24.21 -10.07 8.54
CA LEU A 195 -24.77 -8.77 8.93
C LEU A 195 -24.15 -8.23 10.23
N GLN A 196 -23.80 -9.10 11.18
CA GLN A 196 -23.19 -8.67 12.44
C GLN A 196 -21.72 -8.27 12.24
N GLU A 197 -21.00 -8.93 11.32
CA GLU A 197 -19.65 -8.49 10.91
C GLU A 197 -19.71 -7.16 10.17
N LEU A 198 -20.64 -7.01 9.23
CA LEU A 198 -20.84 -5.76 8.49
C LEU A 198 -21.21 -4.59 9.41
N GLU A 199 -22.05 -4.81 10.42
CA GLU A 199 -22.36 -3.78 11.41
C GLU A 199 -21.13 -3.35 12.22
N ARG A 200 -20.32 -4.32 12.67
CA ARG A 200 -19.06 -4.00 13.36
C ARG A 200 -18.12 -3.20 12.45
N ALA A 201 -18.04 -3.55 11.17
CA ALA A 201 -17.26 -2.79 10.19
C ALA A 201 -17.81 -1.38 9.97
N ALA A 202 -19.13 -1.21 9.84
CA ALA A 202 -19.77 0.10 9.68
C ALA A 202 -19.53 1.00 10.89
N GLN A 203 -19.68 0.47 12.12
CA GLN A 203 -19.38 1.19 13.35
C GLN A 203 -17.91 1.61 13.42
N HIS A 204 -16.98 0.69 13.10
CA HIS A 204 -15.54 0.99 13.06
C HIS A 204 -15.19 2.07 12.03
N LEU A 205 -15.84 2.02 10.87
CA LEU A 205 -15.72 3.04 9.83
C LEU A 205 -16.46 4.33 10.18
N GLY A 206 -17.15 4.43 11.32
CA GLY A 206 -17.89 5.62 11.73
C GLY A 206 -19.10 5.93 10.85
N LEU A 207 -19.75 4.89 10.30
CA LEU A 207 -20.99 5.00 9.53
C LEU A 207 -22.25 4.93 10.40
N GLY A 208 -22.08 4.73 11.71
CA GLY A 208 -23.19 4.53 12.65
C GLY A 208 -23.77 3.11 12.59
N THR A 209 -24.98 2.95 13.12
CA THR A 209 -25.74 1.70 13.07
C THR A 209 -26.63 1.73 11.83
N ILE A 210 -26.50 0.73 10.95
CA ILE A 210 -27.31 0.64 9.72
C ILE A 210 -28.68 0.00 9.99
N GLY A 211 -28.72 -1.03 10.83
CA GLY A 211 -29.94 -1.67 11.32
C GLY A 211 -30.71 -2.51 10.29
N ALA A 212 -30.07 -2.90 9.18
CA ALA A 212 -30.72 -3.68 8.13
C ALA A 212 -30.77 -5.19 8.45
N THR A 213 -31.83 -5.85 7.99
CA THR A 213 -32.07 -7.29 8.20
C THR A 213 -31.71 -8.15 6.98
N ALA A 214 -31.26 -7.52 5.89
CA ALA A 214 -30.83 -8.18 4.65
C ALA A 214 -29.54 -7.51 4.13
N LEU A 215 -28.68 -8.30 3.46
CA LEU A 215 -27.35 -7.84 3.01
C LEU A 215 -27.42 -6.72 1.97
N ASP A 216 -28.32 -6.85 1.00
CA ASP A 216 -28.55 -5.86 -0.05
C ASP A 216 -29.02 -4.52 0.53
N ALA A 217 -30.00 -4.56 1.45
CA ALA A 217 -30.50 -3.40 2.17
C ALA A 217 -29.41 -2.76 3.04
N PHE A 218 -28.58 -3.58 3.70
CA PHE A 218 -27.44 -3.13 4.48
C PHE A 218 -26.45 -2.36 3.60
N LEU A 219 -25.99 -2.97 2.52
CA LEU A 219 -24.96 -2.40 1.65
C LEU A 219 -25.45 -1.12 0.97
N ALA A 220 -26.70 -1.07 0.53
CA ALA A 220 -27.30 0.14 -0.02
C ALA A 220 -27.31 1.29 0.99
N ALA A 221 -27.76 1.04 2.22
CA ALA A 221 -27.77 2.05 3.28
C ALA A 221 -26.37 2.47 3.71
N ALA A 222 -25.42 1.53 3.78
CA ALA A 222 -24.02 1.82 4.11
C ALA A 222 -23.34 2.70 3.04
N ILE A 223 -23.67 2.51 1.76
CA ILE A 223 -23.21 3.38 0.66
C ILE A 223 -23.71 4.81 0.87
N ASP A 224 -24.97 5.00 1.26
CA ASP A 224 -25.52 6.34 1.48
C ASP A 224 -24.91 7.01 2.71
N ALA A 225 -24.73 6.26 3.81
CA ALA A 225 -24.01 6.74 4.99
C ALA A 225 -22.55 7.15 4.65
N TRP A 226 -21.87 6.36 3.82
CA TRP A 226 -20.52 6.67 3.34
C TRP A 226 -20.47 7.97 2.54
N LYS A 227 -21.43 8.16 1.60
CA LYS A 227 -21.56 9.41 0.85
C LYS A 227 -21.76 10.58 1.80
N GLU A 228 -22.70 10.51 2.72
CA GLU A 228 -22.97 11.60 3.66
C GLU A 228 -21.71 11.99 4.44
N LYS A 229 -21.02 10.99 5.02
CA LYS A 229 -19.78 11.21 5.78
C LYS A 229 -18.70 11.93 4.98
N HIS A 230 -18.45 11.49 3.75
CA HIS A 230 -17.31 11.97 2.94
C HIS A 230 -17.64 13.12 1.99
N THR A 231 -18.91 13.45 1.78
CA THR A 231 -19.34 14.62 1.00
C THR A 231 -19.39 15.87 1.88
N ASN A 232 -19.79 15.72 3.16
CA ASN A 232 -19.85 16.84 4.11
C ASN A 232 -18.47 17.38 4.54
N HIS A 233 -17.38 16.68 4.25
CA HIS A 233 -16.00 17.13 4.52
C HIS A 233 -15.41 18.02 3.41
N GLN A 234 -16.11 18.26 2.29
CA GLN A 234 -15.68 19.21 1.25
C GLN A 234 -16.13 20.67 1.53
N GLY A 235 -16.66 20.96 2.71
CA GLY A 235 -17.29 22.24 3.07
C GLY A 235 -16.52 23.15 4.02
N VAL A 236 -15.20 23.00 4.18
CA VAL A 236 -14.39 23.99 4.92
C VAL A 236 -13.26 24.46 4.01
N SER A 237 -13.53 25.57 3.33
CA SER A 237 -12.56 26.39 2.61
C SER A 237 -11.71 27.22 3.55
#